data_AF-A0A966TXM0-F1
#
_entry.id   AF-A0A966TXM0-F1
#
_cell.length_a   1.000
_cell.length_b   1.000
_cell.length_c   1.000
_cell.angle_alpha   90.00
_cell.angle_beta   90.00
_cell.angle_gamma   90.00
#
_symmetry.space_group_name_H-M   'P 1'
#
loop_
_entity.id
_entity.type
_entity.pdbx_description
1 polymer ?
#
loop_
_entity_poly.entity_id
_entity_poly.type
_entity_poly.pdbx_seq_one_letter_code
_entity_poly.pdbx_strand_id
1 'polypeptide(L)'
;YLDILENPDRLMQVIREELVDIKTRYGDGRRTEIREHHEDLEDEDLITPEDRVVTLSHEGYAKSQPVSDYQAQKRGGKGRVATRTKEEDFVKRVFVANTHDTVMCFSNLGKVYWLKVYQFPVAGPQARGRPLVNLLPLGEGERITAVLPINGAAQSGFVCMVTRRGIIKKCAVEKFARPRSIGLIAVDLVEGDELVEVALTSGRSEIMLFSSGGKAVRFAESQVREMGRTARGVRGLNLKDDHDVISMLIFDNRSDSGDTGDANSVLVATENGFGKRSVLSDFPLKNRGGQGVIAIKVGGRNGALIGAEKVVDTDDLMLITGGGRLVRTRAAEIPTVGRNTQGVRLIRLEEEETLVSLSTVDEPANDEESVSPAETAPVS
;
A
#
# COMPACT_ATOMS: atom_id res chain seq x y z
N TYR A 1 -55.90 62.12 12.08
CA TYR A 1 -55.37 62.49 10.74
C TYR A 1 -54.05 63.25 10.86
N LEU A 2 -53.92 64.27 11.72
CA LEU A 2 -52.60 64.87 12.02
C LEU A 2 -51.64 63.89 12.71
N ASP A 3 -52.14 63.08 13.64
CA ASP A 3 -51.39 62.05 14.38
C ASP A 3 -50.65 61.03 13.49
N ILE A 4 -51.25 60.58 12.38
CA ILE A 4 -50.61 59.60 11.46
C ILE A 4 -49.57 60.26 10.53
N LEU A 5 -49.67 61.57 10.30
CA LEU A 5 -48.75 62.33 9.45
C LEU A 5 -47.54 62.84 10.24
N GLU A 6 -47.69 63.07 11.55
CA GLU A 6 -46.63 63.56 12.43
C GLU A 6 -45.85 62.43 13.11
N ASN A 7 -46.43 61.23 13.23
CA ASN A 7 -45.80 60.09 13.90
C ASN A 7 -45.54 58.91 12.92
N PRO A 8 -44.29 58.73 12.45
CA PRO A 8 -43.90 57.65 11.54
C PRO A 8 -44.16 56.23 12.08
N ASP A 9 -44.08 56.03 13.40
CA ASP A 9 -44.31 54.73 14.01
C ASP A 9 -45.79 54.34 13.92
N ARG A 10 -46.69 55.33 14.02
CA ARG A 10 -48.13 55.13 13.87
C ARG A 10 -48.51 54.77 12.44
N LEU A 11 -47.87 55.39 11.46
CA LEU A 11 -48.02 55.02 10.04
C LEU A 11 -47.55 53.58 9.80
N MET A 12 -46.39 53.19 10.34
CA MET A 12 -45.86 51.84 10.17
C MET A 12 -46.72 50.78 10.85
N GLN A 13 -47.37 51.13 11.96
CA GLN A 13 -48.35 50.28 12.61
C GLN A 13 -49.57 50.04 11.71
N VAL A 14 -50.12 51.10 11.11
CA VAL A 14 -51.27 50.98 10.19
C VAL A 14 -50.90 50.14 8.96
N ILE A 15 -49.73 50.38 8.36
CA ILE A 15 -49.23 49.57 7.22
C ILE A 15 -49.13 48.09 7.61
N ARG A 16 -48.61 47.78 8.81
CA ARG A 16 -48.53 46.40 9.30
C ARG A 16 -49.92 45.78 9.48
N GLU A 17 -50.85 46.53 10.07
CA GLU A 17 -52.23 46.08 10.29
C GLU A 17 -52.93 45.77 8.96
N GLU A 18 -52.77 46.64 7.95
CA GLU A 18 -53.29 46.42 6.60
C GLU A 18 -52.65 45.21 5.89
N LEU A 19 -51.32 45.05 6.00
CA LEU A 19 -50.62 43.88 5.43
C LEU A 19 -51.07 42.56 6.08
N VAL A 20 -51.36 42.58 7.38
CA VAL A 20 -51.93 41.42 8.09
C VAL A 20 -53.35 41.15 7.64
N ASP A 21 -54.20 42.16 7.47
CA ASP A 21 -55.56 41.99 6.96
C ASP A 21 -55.58 41.42 5.53
N ILE A 22 -54.69 41.91 4.65
CA ILE A 22 -54.52 41.36 3.28
C ILE A 22 -54.07 39.89 3.35
N LYS A 23 -53.08 39.57 4.19
CA LYS A 23 -52.61 38.19 4.37
C LYS A 23 -53.72 37.26 4.87
N THR A 24 -54.59 37.73 5.75
CA THR A 24 -55.71 36.95 6.28
C THR A 24 -56.83 36.76 5.25
N ARG A 25 -57.15 37.79 4.46
CA ARG A 25 -58.22 37.71 3.45
C ARG A 25 -57.86 36.89 2.21
N TYR A 26 -56.59 36.95 1.80
CA TYR A 26 -56.13 36.37 0.53
C TYR A 26 -55.07 35.28 0.69
N GLY A 27 -54.76 34.86 1.91
CA GLY A 27 -53.82 33.78 2.17
C GLY A 27 -54.38 32.43 1.70
N ASP A 28 -53.62 31.73 0.86
CA ASP A 28 -53.88 30.35 0.47
C ASP A 28 -52.77 29.41 0.98
N GLY A 29 -53.08 28.12 1.01
CA GLY A 29 -52.08 27.10 1.29
C GLY A 29 -51.12 26.96 0.12
N ARG A 30 -49.83 26.73 0.39
CA ARG A 30 -48.85 26.47 -0.65
C ARG A 30 -49.28 25.26 -1.48
N ARG A 31 -49.49 25.46 -2.78
CA ARG A 31 -49.93 24.40 -3.70
C ARG A 31 -48.81 23.44 -4.12
N THR A 32 -47.55 23.86 -3.99
CA THR A 32 -46.37 23.07 -4.37
C THR A 32 -45.65 22.55 -3.14
N GLU A 33 -45.20 21.30 -3.21
CA GLU A 33 -44.32 20.70 -2.20
C GLU A 33 -42.86 21.04 -2.57
N ILE A 34 -42.09 21.60 -1.64
CA ILE A 34 -40.63 21.68 -1.79
C ILE A 34 -40.10 20.37 -1.20
N ARG A 35 -39.68 19.46 -2.07
CA ARG A 35 -38.92 18.28 -1.66
C ARG A 35 -37.46 18.71 -1.52
N GLU A 36 -36.98 18.84 -0.28
CA GLU A 36 -35.56 19.16 0.00
C GLU A 36 -34.62 18.04 -0.46
N HIS A 37 -35.13 16.80 -0.53
CA HIS A 37 -34.37 15.62 -0.92
C HIS A 37 -34.69 15.22 -2.37
N HIS A 38 -33.84 15.64 -3.30
CA HIS A 38 -33.40 14.73 -4.36
C HIS A 38 -32.38 13.81 -3.68
N GLU A 39 -32.36 12.52 -4.01
CA GLU A 39 -31.34 11.58 -3.49
C GLU A 39 -29.97 12.26 -3.53
N ASP A 40 -29.29 12.37 -2.37
CA ASP A 40 -27.98 13.02 -2.27
C ASP A 40 -27.03 12.20 -3.14
N LEU A 41 -26.85 12.60 -4.41
CA LEU A 41 -25.87 12.00 -5.31
C LEU A 41 -24.51 12.18 -4.62
N GLU A 42 -23.92 11.06 -4.18
CA GLU A 42 -22.57 11.09 -3.66
C GLU A 42 -21.62 11.33 -4.84
N ASP A 43 -20.46 11.96 -4.61
CA ASP A 43 -19.45 12.14 -5.67
C ASP A 43 -19.09 10.79 -6.32
N GLU A 44 -19.22 9.70 -5.57
CA GLU A 44 -19.05 8.31 -6.03
C GLU A 44 -20.07 7.91 -7.10
N ASP A 45 -21.34 8.34 -7.01
CA ASP A 45 -22.40 8.00 -7.98
C ASP A 45 -22.19 8.64 -9.36
N LEU A 46 -21.35 9.68 -9.42
CA LEU A 46 -20.97 10.35 -10.67
C LEU A 46 -19.77 9.67 -11.36
N ILE A 47 -19.11 8.72 -10.69
CA ILE A 47 -17.94 8.02 -11.21
C ILE A 47 -18.38 6.68 -11.79
N THR A 48 -18.04 6.43 -13.05
CA THR A 48 -18.29 5.12 -13.66
C THR A 48 -17.37 4.06 -13.02
N PRO A 49 -17.90 2.90 -12.62
CA PRO A 49 -17.08 1.75 -12.24
C PRO A 49 -16.18 1.31 -13.39
N GLU A 50 -14.87 1.37 -13.19
CA GLU A 50 -13.87 0.90 -14.16
C GLU A 50 -12.66 0.33 -13.42
N ASP A 51 -12.00 -0.67 -14.02
CA ASP A 51 -10.76 -1.22 -13.46
C ASP A 51 -9.58 -0.32 -13.83
N ARG A 52 -8.79 0.02 -12.82
CA ARG A 52 -7.65 0.92 -12.94
C ARG A 52 -6.39 0.30 -12.38
N VAL A 53 -5.27 0.63 -13.00
CA VAL A 53 -3.95 0.37 -12.47
C VAL A 53 -3.57 1.53 -11.56
N VAL A 54 -3.42 1.25 -10.27
CA VAL A 54 -2.85 2.20 -9.30
C VAL A 54 -1.37 1.93 -9.18
N THR A 55 -0.57 2.97 -9.36
CA THR A 55 0.88 2.90 -9.21
C THR A 55 1.32 3.82 -8.08
N LEU A 56 2.07 3.26 -7.14
CA LEU A 56 2.75 4.00 -6.08
C LEU A 56 4.24 4.00 -6.35
N SER A 57 4.84 5.17 -6.36
CA SER A 57 6.26 5.34 -6.55
C SER A 57 7.06 5.22 -5.26
N HIS A 58 8.38 5.12 -5.37
CA HIS A 58 9.26 5.08 -4.21
C HIS A 58 9.26 6.40 -3.43
N GLU A 59 9.19 7.54 -4.12
CA GLU A 59 9.08 8.87 -3.49
C GLU A 59 7.69 9.15 -2.89
N GLY A 60 6.76 8.19 -2.97
CA GLY A 60 5.43 8.32 -2.38
C GLY A 60 4.43 9.09 -3.27
N TYR A 61 4.68 9.17 -4.57
CA TYR A 61 3.70 9.67 -5.52
C TYR A 61 2.75 8.55 -5.94
N ALA A 62 1.46 8.85 -5.99
CA ALA A 62 0.45 7.92 -6.43
C ALA A 62 -0.33 8.47 -7.63
N LYS A 63 -0.72 7.58 -8.52
CA LYS A 63 -1.60 7.85 -9.66
C LYS A 63 -2.42 6.63 -10.04
N SER A 64 -3.50 6.87 -10.77
CA SER A 64 -4.32 5.82 -11.37
C SER A 64 -4.43 6.02 -12.88
N GLN A 65 -4.45 4.94 -13.65
CA GLN A 65 -4.65 4.96 -15.10
C GLN A 65 -5.49 3.76 -15.56
N PRO A 66 -6.23 3.85 -16.67
CA PRO A 66 -6.95 2.71 -17.23
C PRO A 66 -6.01 1.54 -17.54
N VAL A 67 -6.50 0.31 -17.37
CA VAL A 67 -5.70 -0.91 -17.63
C VAL A 67 -5.23 -0.98 -19.09
N SER A 68 -6.08 -0.57 -20.05
CA SER A 68 -5.78 -0.55 -21.49
C SER A 68 -4.53 0.28 -21.81
N ASP A 69 -4.40 1.46 -21.20
CA ASP A 69 -3.33 2.41 -21.48
C ASP A 69 -1.99 1.90 -20.93
N TYR A 70 -2.05 1.22 -19.78
CA TYR A 70 -0.88 0.61 -19.15
C TYR A 70 -0.35 -0.60 -19.95
N GLN A 71 -1.24 -1.45 -20.50
CA GLN A 71 -0.85 -2.62 -21.29
C GLN A 71 -0.21 -2.23 -22.63
N ALA A 72 -0.74 -1.21 -23.33
CA ALA A 72 -0.21 -0.75 -24.62
C ALA A 72 1.28 -0.34 -24.54
N GLN A 73 1.72 0.18 -23.39
CA GLN A 73 3.09 0.59 -23.13
C GLN A 73 4.09 -0.58 -23.08
N LYS A 74 3.65 -1.79 -22.71
CA LYS A 74 4.54 -2.95 -22.51
C LYS A 74 5.13 -3.53 -23.80
N ARG A 75 4.56 -3.22 -24.98
CA ARG A 75 4.94 -3.83 -26.27
C ARG A 75 6.31 -3.39 -26.86
N GLY A 76 7.17 -2.69 -26.10
CA GLY A 76 8.42 -2.09 -26.61
C GLY A 76 9.67 -2.30 -25.74
N GLY A 77 9.79 -3.44 -25.06
CA GLY A 77 10.81 -3.67 -24.02
C GLY A 77 12.27 -3.53 -24.45
N LYS A 78 12.97 -2.49 -23.95
CA LYS A 78 14.44 -2.49 -23.84
C LYS A 78 14.85 -3.43 -22.70
N GLY A 79 15.02 -4.71 -23.03
CA GLY A 79 15.63 -5.69 -22.14
C GLY A 79 17.15 -5.53 -22.10
N ARG A 80 17.66 -4.87 -21.06
CA ARG A 80 19.02 -4.99 -20.52
C ARG A 80 19.17 -4.08 -19.32
N VAL A 81 20.00 -4.48 -18.36
CA VAL A 81 20.44 -3.72 -17.17
C VAL A 81 20.45 -2.22 -17.46
N ALA A 82 19.39 -1.53 -17.05
CA ALA A 82 19.21 -0.11 -17.30
C ALA A 82 19.56 0.63 -16.02
N THR A 83 20.62 1.41 -16.06
CA THR A 83 20.95 2.35 -14.98
C THR A 83 20.23 3.65 -15.28
N ARG A 84 19.41 4.12 -14.33
CA ARG A 84 18.66 5.39 -14.43
C ARG A 84 19.15 6.37 -13.37
N THR A 85 19.05 7.66 -13.67
CA THR A 85 19.43 8.77 -12.77
C THR A 85 18.29 9.12 -11.80
N LYS A 86 18.62 9.82 -10.71
CA LYS A 86 17.73 10.22 -9.60
C LYS A 86 16.47 10.97 -10.01
N GLU A 87 16.46 11.63 -11.17
CA GLU A 87 15.28 12.31 -11.70
C GLU A 87 14.20 11.35 -12.22
N GLU A 88 14.49 10.06 -12.32
CA GLU A 88 13.55 9.03 -12.75
C GLU A 88 13.08 8.21 -11.53
N ASP A 89 11.95 8.63 -10.96
CA ASP A 89 11.22 7.88 -9.94
C ASP A 89 10.67 6.57 -10.55
N PHE A 90 10.62 5.51 -9.76
CA PHE A 90 10.18 4.20 -10.20
C PHE A 90 8.98 3.72 -9.38
N VAL A 91 8.23 2.81 -9.98
CA VAL A 91 7.03 2.27 -9.35
C VAL A 91 7.44 1.21 -8.33
N LYS A 92 7.12 1.45 -7.05
CA LYS A 92 7.35 0.53 -5.92
C LYS A 92 6.25 -0.51 -5.80
N ARG A 93 4.99 -0.13 -6.07
CA ARG A 93 3.83 -1.02 -6.01
C ARG A 93 2.90 -0.74 -7.19
N VAL A 94 2.38 -1.81 -7.77
CA VAL A 94 1.32 -1.78 -8.79
C VAL A 94 0.22 -2.71 -8.34
N PHE A 95 -1.02 -2.24 -8.39
CA PHE A 95 -2.17 -3.12 -8.22
C PHE A 95 -3.30 -2.69 -9.14
N VAL A 96 -4.12 -3.66 -9.54
CA VAL A 96 -5.36 -3.42 -10.27
C VAL A 96 -6.48 -3.42 -9.25
N ALA A 97 -7.32 -2.38 -9.29
CA ALA A 97 -8.48 -2.25 -8.44
C ALA A 97 -9.57 -1.45 -9.18
N ASN A 98 -10.83 -1.68 -8.83
CA ASN A 98 -11.94 -0.93 -9.37
C ASN A 98 -11.95 0.51 -8.83
N THR A 99 -12.46 1.49 -9.58
CA THR A 99 -12.60 2.89 -9.12
C THR A 99 -13.25 3.03 -7.74
N HIS A 100 -14.20 2.15 -7.42
CA HIS A 100 -14.97 2.19 -6.17
C HIS A 100 -14.34 1.39 -5.03
N ASP A 101 -13.28 0.63 -5.32
CA ASP A 101 -12.53 -0.09 -4.31
C ASP A 101 -11.84 0.88 -3.37
N THR A 102 -11.61 0.40 -2.15
CA THR A 102 -11.01 1.21 -1.09
C THR A 102 -9.59 0.73 -0.83
N VAL A 103 -8.67 1.68 -0.78
CA VAL A 103 -7.27 1.46 -0.50
C VAL A 103 -6.99 1.92 0.93
N MET A 104 -6.53 1.00 1.79
CA MET A 104 -6.03 1.35 3.12
C MET A 104 -4.58 1.81 3.04
N CYS A 105 -4.30 3.01 3.55
CA CYS A 105 -2.97 3.57 3.65
C CYS A 105 -2.52 3.60 5.11
N PHE A 106 -1.48 2.84 5.46
CA PHE A 106 -0.94 2.74 6.82
C PHE A 106 0.28 3.64 6.97
N SER A 107 0.36 4.37 8.08
CA SER A 107 1.48 5.29 8.36
C SER A 107 2.51 4.71 9.32
N ASN A 108 3.73 5.26 9.31
CA ASN A 108 4.79 4.94 10.27
C ASN A 108 4.35 5.18 11.73
N LEU A 109 3.42 6.11 11.96
CA LEU A 109 2.86 6.40 13.29
C LEU A 109 1.73 5.45 13.70
N GLY A 110 1.49 4.37 12.95
CA GLY A 110 0.53 3.33 13.31
C GLY A 110 -0.93 3.73 13.09
N LYS A 111 -1.20 4.72 12.23
CA LYS A 111 -2.56 5.05 11.79
C LYS A 111 -2.88 4.40 10.44
N VAL A 112 -4.17 4.33 10.14
CA VAL A 112 -4.70 3.91 8.84
C VAL A 112 -5.68 4.95 8.33
N TYR A 113 -5.59 5.20 7.03
CA TYR A 113 -6.47 6.07 6.26
C TYR A 113 -7.05 5.29 5.08
N TRP A 114 -8.08 5.83 4.45
CA TRP A 114 -8.74 5.21 3.32
C TRP A 114 -8.78 6.19 2.16
N LEU A 115 -8.46 5.69 0.97
CA LEU A 115 -8.66 6.40 -0.29
C LEU A 115 -9.47 5.49 -1.21
N LYS A 116 -10.51 6.02 -1.82
CA LYS A 116 -11.16 5.36 -2.95
C LYS A 116 -10.24 5.45 -4.16
N VAL A 117 -10.24 4.44 -5.02
CA VAL A 117 -9.36 4.41 -6.20
C VAL A 117 -9.59 5.62 -7.11
N TYR A 118 -10.82 6.12 -7.24
CA TYR A 118 -11.13 7.33 -8.00
C TYR A 118 -10.52 8.62 -7.44
N GLN A 119 -10.13 8.65 -6.15
CA GLN A 119 -9.50 9.82 -5.52
C GLN A 119 -8.02 9.95 -5.89
N PHE A 120 -7.40 8.88 -6.41
CA PHE A 120 -6.05 8.95 -6.95
C PHE A 120 -6.05 9.76 -8.25
N PRO A 121 -5.07 10.65 -8.44
CA PRO A 121 -5.04 11.50 -9.62
C PRO A 121 -4.88 10.66 -10.88
N VAL A 122 -5.77 10.90 -11.85
CA VAL A 122 -5.66 10.35 -13.19
C VAL A 122 -4.48 11.00 -13.89
N ALA A 123 -3.48 10.20 -14.26
CA ALA A 123 -2.29 10.74 -14.89
C ALA A 123 -1.72 9.75 -15.91
N GLY A 124 -1.20 10.28 -17.01
CA GLY A 124 -0.63 9.45 -18.07
C GLY A 124 0.62 8.67 -17.63
N PRO A 125 1.10 7.76 -18.49
CA PRO A 125 2.19 6.85 -18.16
C PRO A 125 3.50 7.53 -17.70
N GLN A 126 3.83 8.68 -18.28
CA GLN A 126 5.06 9.43 -17.98
C GLN A 126 4.90 10.45 -16.83
N ALA A 127 3.68 10.69 -16.37
CA ALA A 127 3.43 11.63 -15.28
C ALA A 127 3.72 10.96 -13.92
N ARG A 128 4.26 11.71 -12.96
CA ARG A 128 4.58 11.17 -11.62
C ARG A 128 3.34 10.94 -10.74
N GLY A 129 2.25 11.66 -10.98
CA GLY A 129 1.07 11.66 -10.10
C GLY A 129 1.14 12.75 -9.05
N ARG A 130 0.49 12.54 -7.89
CA ARG A 130 0.56 13.47 -6.74
C ARG A 130 1.16 12.77 -5.51
N PRO A 131 1.89 13.50 -4.66
CA PRO A 131 2.36 12.97 -3.39
C PRO A 131 1.18 12.49 -2.52
N LEU A 132 1.28 11.30 -1.93
CA LEU A 132 0.26 10.77 -1.00
C LEU A 132 0.02 11.69 0.19
N VAL A 133 1.05 12.42 0.64
CA VAL A 133 0.95 13.39 1.73
C VAL A 133 -0.04 14.53 1.43
N ASN A 134 -0.33 14.80 0.16
CA ASN A 134 -1.31 15.81 -0.26
C ASN A 134 -2.74 15.25 -0.38
N LEU A 135 -2.89 13.93 -0.37
CA LEU A 135 -4.19 13.25 -0.48
C LEU A 135 -4.74 12.83 0.89
N LEU A 136 -3.89 12.80 1.91
CA LEU A 136 -4.20 12.31 3.24
C LEU A 136 -3.87 13.35 4.32
N PRO A 137 -4.66 13.47 5.39
CA PRO A 137 -4.40 14.41 6.47
C PRO A 137 -3.32 13.88 7.43
N LEU A 138 -2.08 13.78 6.92
CA LEU A 138 -0.94 13.27 7.68
C LEU A 138 -0.41 14.30 8.67
N GLY A 139 -0.01 13.86 9.86
CA GLY A 139 0.67 14.70 10.84
C GLY A 139 2.13 15.03 10.44
N GLU A 140 2.78 15.86 11.24
CA GLU A 140 4.19 16.18 11.08
C GLU A 140 5.07 14.91 11.22
N GLY A 141 5.96 14.67 10.25
CA GLY A 141 6.80 13.47 10.20
C GLY A 141 6.05 12.15 9.93
N GLU A 142 4.75 12.21 9.66
CA GLU A 142 3.93 11.04 9.32
C GLU A 142 4.08 10.71 7.82
N ARG A 143 4.48 9.48 7.51
CA ARG A 143 4.66 8.95 6.15
C ARG A 143 3.92 7.64 5.98
N ILE A 144 3.46 7.34 4.77
CA ILE A 144 2.83 6.06 4.44
C ILE A 144 3.89 4.97 4.30
N THR A 145 3.71 3.87 5.00
CA THR A 145 4.62 2.72 5.02
C THR A 145 4.08 1.56 4.20
N ALA A 146 2.76 1.35 4.22
CA ALA A 146 2.11 0.30 3.45
C ALA A 146 0.77 0.76 2.86
N VAL A 147 0.41 0.19 1.71
CA VAL A 147 -0.83 0.44 1.00
C VAL A 147 -1.46 -0.91 0.65
N LEU A 148 -2.69 -1.13 1.10
CA LEU A 148 -3.41 -2.39 0.93
C LEU A 148 -4.75 -2.13 0.22
N PRO A 149 -4.93 -2.58 -1.04
CA PRO A 149 -6.25 -2.56 -1.66
C PRO A 149 -7.19 -3.54 -0.94
N ILE A 150 -8.39 -3.07 -0.60
CA ILE A 150 -9.51 -3.89 -0.14
C ILE A 150 -10.59 -3.88 -1.22
N ASN A 151 -10.84 -5.05 -1.77
CA ASN A 151 -11.89 -5.26 -2.75
C ASN A 151 -13.21 -5.55 -1.99
N GLY A 152 -13.98 -4.50 -1.72
CA GLY A 152 -15.33 -4.58 -1.17
C GLY A 152 -15.51 -5.25 0.21
N ALA A 153 -16.77 -5.41 0.61
CA ALA A 153 -17.19 -5.87 1.95
C ALA A 153 -16.93 -7.36 2.25
N ALA A 154 -16.39 -8.13 1.30
CA ALA A 154 -16.23 -9.58 1.41
C ALA A 154 -14.79 -10.03 1.72
N GLN A 155 -13.83 -9.11 1.91
CA GLN A 155 -12.46 -9.51 2.16
C GLN A 155 -12.29 -10.05 3.59
N SER A 156 -12.20 -11.37 3.67
CA SER A 156 -11.89 -12.10 4.91
C SER A 156 -10.38 -12.20 5.12
N GLY A 157 -9.98 -12.33 6.39
CA GLY A 157 -8.58 -12.46 6.79
C GLY A 157 -8.18 -11.39 7.80
N PHE A 158 -6.88 -11.14 7.88
CA PHE A 158 -6.30 -10.27 8.88
C PHE A 158 -5.32 -9.28 8.27
N VAL A 159 -5.26 -8.10 8.87
CA VAL A 159 -4.19 -7.15 8.70
C VAL A 159 -3.11 -7.48 9.72
N CYS A 160 -1.97 -7.96 9.22
CA CYS A 160 -0.77 -8.20 10.00
C CYS A 160 0.17 -7.00 9.91
N MET A 161 0.63 -6.53 11.06
CA MET A 161 1.46 -5.33 11.22
C MET A 161 2.72 -5.69 11.99
N VAL A 162 3.87 -5.18 11.56
CA VAL A 162 5.13 -5.29 12.31
C VAL A 162 5.75 -3.93 12.56
N THR A 163 6.22 -3.72 13.78
CA THR A 163 6.93 -2.51 14.18
C THR A 163 8.44 -2.70 14.08
N ARG A 164 9.15 -1.57 14.05
CA ARG A 164 10.61 -1.49 14.00
C ARG A 164 11.26 -2.24 15.15
N ARG A 165 10.69 -2.18 16.36
CA ARG A 165 11.18 -2.92 17.53
C ARG A 165 10.77 -4.39 17.59
N GLY A 166 10.23 -4.94 16.50
CA GLY A 166 9.90 -6.37 16.39
C GLY A 166 8.62 -6.79 17.11
N ILE A 167 7.71 -5.84 17.36
CA ILE A 167 6.35 -6.16 17.80
C ILE A 167 5.51 -6.50 16.57
N ILE A 168 4.77 -7.61 16.65
CA ILE A 168 3.84 -8.03 15.61
C ILE A 168 2.41 -8.02 16.14
N LYS A 169 1.47 -7.64 15.28
CA LYS A 169 0.05 -7.66 15.61
C LYS A 169 -0.79 -8.14 14.45
N LYS A 170 -1.81 -8.93 14.78
CA LYS A 170 -2.85 -9.39 13.86
C LYS A 170 -4.21 -8.80 14.25
N CYS A 171 -4.89 -8.16 13.31
CA CYS A 171 -6.22 -7.57 13.51
C CYS A 171 -7.13 -7.99 12.36
N ALA A 172 -8.37 -8.40 12.63
CA ALA A 172 -9.32 -8.73 11.56
C ALA A 172 -9.57 -7.53 10.64
N VAL A 173 -9.65 -7.78 9.32
CA VAL A 173 -9.91 -6.75 8.29
C VAL A 173 -11.20 -5.99 8.58
N GLU A 174 -12.23 -6.68 9.06
CA GLU A 174 -13.53 -6.10 9.44
C GLU A 174 -13.44 -4.95 10.45
N LYS A 175 -12.39 -4.93 11.30
CA LYS A 175 -12.19 -3.82 12.25
C LYS A 175 -11.86 -2.49 11.55
N PHE A 176 -11.53 -2.53 10.27
CA PHE A 176 -11.23 -1.37 9.42
C PHE A 176 -12.36 -1.00 8.47
N ALA A 177 -13.52 -1.69 8.55
CA ALA A 177 -14.65 -1.50 7.62
C ALA A 177 -15.39 -0.16 7.77
N ARG A 178 -15.07 0.66 8.77
CA ARG A 178 -15.71 1.97 9.01
C ARG A 178 -14.66 3.08 8.94
N PRO A 179 -14.39 3.62 7.73
CA PRO A 179 -13.45 4.71 7.54
C PRO A 179 -13.81 5.96 8.34
N ARG A 180 -12.80 6.75 8.68
CA ARG A 180 -12.96 8.13 9.17
C ARG A 180 -11.98 9.03 8.44
N SER A 181 -12.39 10.26 8.13
CA SER A 181 -11.57 11.25 7.44
C SER A 181 -10.26 11.54 8.18
N ILE A 182 -10.30 11.63 9.51
CA ILE A 182 -9.11 11.84 10.36
C ILE A 182 -8.19 10.63 10.50
N GLY A 183 -8.53 9.50 9.86
CA GLY A 183 -7.86 8.22 10.07
C GLY A 183 -8.27 7.53 11.37
N LEU A 184 -7.77 6.31 11.57
CA LEU A 184 -7.95 5.54 12.81
C LEU A 184 -6.61 4.97 13.26
N ILE A 185 -6.48 4.72 14.57
CA ILE A 185 -5.34 3.99 15.11
C ILE A 185 -5.42 2.56 14.59
N ALA A 186 -4.39 2.13 13.86
CA ALA A 186 -4.20 0.76 13.41
C ALA A 186 -3.38 -0.05 14.42
N VAL A 187 -2.42 0.56 15.12
CA VAL A 187 -1.60 -0.02 16.19
C VAL A 187 -1.14 1.02 17.21
N ASP A 188 -1.16 0.65 18.49
CA ASP A 188 -0.56 1.46 19.56
C ASP A 188 0.96 1.27 19.56
N LEU A 189 1.70 2.36 19.37
CA LEU A 189 3.16 2.37 19.31
C LEU A 189 3.75 2.94 20.60
N VAL A 190 4.89 2.39 21.02
CA VAL A 190 5.68 2.98 22.10
C VAL A 190 6.51 4.13 21.53
N GLU A 191 6.85 5.10 22.36
CA GLU A 191 7.73 6.20 21.97
C GLU A 191 9.02 5.71 21.29
N GLY A 192 9.30 6.28 20.12
CA GLY A 192 10.42 5.92 19.26
C GLY A 192 10.28 4.55 18.58
N ASP A 193 9.10 3.93 18.54
CA ASP A 193 8.81 2.81 17.65
C ASP A 193 8.04 3.30 16.41
N GLU A 194 8.16 2.58 15.30
CA GLU A 194 7.48 2.91 14.05
C GLU A 194 6.87 1.64 13.44
N LEU A 195 5.72 1.78 12.77
CA LEU A 195 5.20 0.72 11.92
C LEU A 195 6.07 0.60 10.67
N VAL A 196 6.62 -0.59 10.40
CA VAL A 196 7.53 -0.83 9.28
C VAL A 196 6.80 -1.41 8.07
N GLU A 197 6.04 -2.49 8.28
CA GLU A 197 5.38 -3.21 7.19
C GLU A 197 3.98 -3.67 7.61
N VAL A 198 3.06 -3.73 6.64
CA VAL A 198 1.70 -4.23 6.82
C VAL A 198 1.36 -5.14 5.65
N ALA A 199 0.77 -6.30 5.95
CA ALA A 199 0.35 -7.25 4.93
C ALA A 199 -0.99 -7.91 5.29
N LEU A 200 -1.72 -8.35 4.27
CA LEU A 200 -2.89 -9.19 4.46
C LEU A 200 -2.48 -10.64 4.67
N THR A 201 -3.19 -11.32 5.56
CA THR A 201 -2.95 -12.74 5.89
C THR A 201 -4.27 -13.51 5.98
N SER A 202 -4.24 -14.80 5.68
CA SER A 202 -5.45 -15.65 5.58
C SER A 202 -5.82 -16.36 6.89
N GLY A 203 -5.04 -16.19 7.95
CA GLY A 203 -5.14 -16.97 9.19
C GLY A 203 -4.34 -18.28 9.18
N ARG A 204 -3.89 -18.72 7.99
CA ARG A 204 -3.07 -19.92 7.77
C ARG A 204 -1.72 -19.57 7.14
N SER A 205 -1.40 -18.29 7.02
CA SER A 205 -0.16 -17.83 6.43
C SER A 205 1.01 -18.10 7.38
N GLU A 206 2.20 -18.14 6.81
CA GLU A 206 3.45 -18.09 7.55
C GLU A 206 4.05 -16.70 7.42
N ILE A 207 4.62 -16.24 8.52
CA ILE A 207 5.19 -14.91 8.64
C ILE A 207 6.68 -15.04 8.82
N MET A 208 7.43 -14.26 8.04
CA MET A 208 8.87 -14.20 8.13
C MET A 208 9.32 -12.77 8.39
N LEU A 209 10.00 -12.53 9.51
CA LEU A 209 10.51 -11.21 9.88
C LEU A 209 12.02 -11.17 9.73
N PHE A 210 12.54 -10.05 9.24
CA PHE A 210 13.97 -9.82 9.04
C PHE A 210 14.46 -8.64 9.85
N SER A 211 15.68 -8.74 10.38
CA SER A 211 16.35 -7.66 11.11
C SER A 211 17.56 -7.12 10.37
N SER A 212 17.92 -5.88 10.64
CA SER A 212 19.15 -5.24 10.12
C SER A 212 20.42 -6.02 10.49
N GLY A 213 20.41 -6.76 11.61
CA GLY A 213 21.47 -7.68 12.03
C GLY A 213 21.56 -9.00 11.24
N GLY A 214 20.86 -9.13 10.11
CA GLY A 214 20.92 -10.31 9.24
C GLY A 214 20.24 -11.56 9.82
N LYS A 215 19.39 -11.40 10.83
CA LYS A 215 18.56 -12.49 11.38
C LYS A 215 17.18 -12.52 10.74
N ALA A 216 16.64 -13.73 10.60
CA ALA A 216 15.25 -13.93 10.23
C ALA A 216 14.56 -14.98 11.12
N VAL A 217 13.29 -14.75 11.43
CA VAL A 217 12.43 -15.75 12.10
C VAL A 217 11.22 -16.03 11.22
N ARG A 218 10.91 -17.31 11.00
CA ARG A 218 9.74 -17.78 10.26
C ARG A 218 8.84 -18.55 11.20
N PHE A 219 7.57 -18.17 11.28
CA PHE A 219 6.60 -18.79 12.19
C PHE A 219 5.19 -18.77 11.60
N ALA A 220 4.33 -19.68 12.05
CA ALA A 220 2.92 -19.70 11.63
C ALA A 220 2.15 -18.52 12.24
N GLU A 221 1.32 -17.86 11.44
CA GLU A 221 0.45 -16.75 11.87
C GLU A 221 -0.47 -17.11 13.04
N SER A 222 -0.83 -18.39 13.19
CA SER A 222 -1.63 -18.91 14.31
C SER A 222 -1.00 -18.66 15.68
N GLN A 223 0.32 -18.44 15.76
CA GLN A 223 1.02 -18.08 17.00
C GLN A 223 0.76 -16.63 17.45
N VAL A 224 0.20 -15.80 16.57
CA VAL A 224 -0.23 -14.43 16.88
C VAL A 224 -1.75 -14.46 17.04
N ARG A 225 -2.23 -14.24 18.26
CA ARG A 225 -3.68 -14.12 18.51
C ARG A 225 -4.24 -12.88 17.82
N GLU A 226 -5.51 -12.95 17.43
CA GLU A 226 -6.25 -11.76 16.98
C GLU A 226 -6.36 -10.74 18.12
N MET A 227 -6.20 -9.48 17.77
CA MET A 227 -6.26 -8.34 18.68
C MET A 227 -7.06 -7.19 18.06
N GLY A 228 -7.56 -6.30 18.92
CA GLY A 228 -8.17 -5.05 18.47
C GLY A 228 -7.14 -4.05 17.92
N ARG A 229 -7.64 -3.02 17.23
CA ARG A 229 -6.80 -1.99 16.60
C ARG A 229 -5.97 -1.17 17.57
N THR A 230 -6.50 -0.86 18.75
CA THR A 230 -5.78 -0.10 19.78
C THR A 230 -4.80 -0.95 20.59
N ALA A 231 -4.71 -2.25 20.32
CA ALA A 231 -3.73 -3.10 20.97
C ALA A 231 -2.32 -2.86 20.42
N ARG A 232 -1.32 -3.05 21.28
CA ARG A 232 0.10 -2.93 20.95
C ARG A 232 0.63 -4.09 20.11
N GLY A 233 0.15 -5.30 20.35
CA GLY A 233 0.67 -6.51 19.73
C GLY A 233 1.49 -7.36 20.70
N VAL A 234 2.23 -8.32 20.14
CA VAL A 234 3.09 -9.26 20.87
C VAL A 234 4.46 -9.33 20.23
N ARG A 235 5.49 -9.79 20.94
CA ARG A 235 6.84 -9.92 20.37
C ARG A 235 6.85 -10.91 19.19
N GLY A 236 7.25 -10.44 18.00
CA GLY A 236 7.41 -11.23 16.78
C GLY A 236 8.84 -11.69 16.56
N LEU A 237 9.82 -10.80 16.76
CA LEU A 237 11.26 -11.10 16.67
C LEU A 237 11.95 -10.52 17.91
N ASN A 238 12.86 -11.30 18.51
CA ASN A 238 13.71 -10.78 19.59
C ASN A 238 14.99 -10.19 18.99
N LEU A 239 15.08 -8.87 19.02
CA LEU A 239 16.22 -8.12 18.53
C LEU A 239 17.30 -8.03 19.61
N LYS A 240 18.56 -7.90 19.17
CA LYS A 240 19.64 -7.45 20.05
C LYS A 240 19.65 -5.92 20.09
N ASP A 241 20.25 -5.37 21.15
CA ASP A 241 20.37 -3.93 21.34
C ASP A 241 21.22 -3.33 20.21
N ASP A 242 20.61 -2.55 19.30
CA ASP A 242 21.16 -1.91 18.08
C ASP A 242 20.51 -2.33 16.75
N HIS A 243 19.61 -3.31 16.77
CA HIS A 243 18.98 -3.82 15.55
C HIS A 243 17.48 -3.57 15.50
N ASP A 244 17.00 -3.37 14.28
CA ASP A 244 15.61 -3.07 13.97
C ASP A 244 15.05 -4.13 12.99
N VAL A 245 13.74 -4.34 13.01
CA VAL A 245 13.04 -5.04 11.93
C VAL A 245 13.01 -4.16 10.69
N ILE A 246 13.34 -4.75 9.53
CA ILE A 246 13.42 -4.05 8.25
C ILE A 246 12.40 -4.53 7.22
N SER A 247 11.86 -5.75 7.37
CA SER A 247 10.95 -6.36 6.41
C SER A 247 10.14 -7.48 7.05
N MET A 248 8.92 -7.66 6.54
CA MET A 248 8.04 -8.79 6.81
C MET A 248 7.59 -9.40 5.48
N LEU A 249 7.80 -10.70 5.33
CA LEU A 249 7.30 -11.47 4.20
C LEU A 249 6.19 -12.41 4.67
N ILE A 250 5.13 -12.50 3.88
CA ILE A 250 4.01 -13.40 4.09
C ILE A 250 4.09 -14.52 3.05
N PHE A 251 4.00 -15.76 3.52
CA PHE A 251 3.90 -16.95 2.68
C PHE A 251 2.55 -17.61 2.92
N ASP A 252 1.74 -17.79 1.88
CA ASP A 252 0.47 -18.50 2.00
C ASP A 252 0.62 -19.95 1.52
N ASN A 253 0.29 -20.88 2.40
CA ASN A 253 0.46 -22.32 2.19
C ASN A 253 -0.33 -22.90 1.00
N ARG A 254 -1.21 -22.14 0.34
CA ARG A 254 -1.96 -22.57 -0.86
C ARG A 254 -1.47 -22.00 -2.18
N SER A 255 -0.98 -20.76 -2.19
CA SER A 255 -0.45 -20.12 -3.41
C SER A 255 1.05 -20.32 -3.56
N ASP A 256 1.78 -20.42 -2.44
CA ASP A 256 3.24 -20.53 -2.43
C ASP A 256 3.73 -22.00 -2.43
N SER A 257 2.79 -22.95 -2.52
CA SER A 257 3.02 -24.41 -2.54
C SER A 257 2.63 -25.08 -3.86
N GLY A 258 2.16 -24.33 -4.86
CA GLY A 258 1.55 -24.89 -6.07
C GLY A 258 2.53 -25.02 -7.24
N ASP A 259 2.82 -26.27 -7.62
CA ASP A 259 2.68 -26.88 -8.98
C ASP A 259 3.31 -26.18 -10.20
N THR A 260 3.98 -25.05 -10.02
CA THR A 260 4.89 -24.41 -10.96
C THR A 260 6.28 -24.67 -10.40
N GLY A 261 7.17 -25.28 -11.17
CA GLY A 261 8.47 -25.75 -10.71
C GLY A 261 9.45 -24.70 -10.16
N ASP A 262 9.00 -23.47 -9.89
CA ASP A 262 9.79 -22.36 -9.40
C ASP A 262 9.73 -22.31 -7.87
N ALA A 263 10.83 -22.71 -7.24
CA ALA A 263 10.95 -22.69 -5.80
C ALA A 263 10.93 -21.24 -5.27
N ASN A 264 9.90 -20.89 -4.51
CA ASN A 264 9.84 -19.63 -3.77
C ASN A 264 11.15 -19.40 -3.00
N SER A 265 11.82 -18.29 -3.31
CA SER A 265 13.10 -17.93 -2.72
C SER A 265 13.00 -16.59 -1.99
N VAL A 266 13.84 -16.43 -0.97
CA VAL A 266 13.99 -15.19 -0.24
C VAL A 266 15.24 -14.52 -0.76
N LEU A 267 15.08 -13.33 -1.33
CA LEU A 267 16.20 -12.47 -1.65
C LEU A 267 16.49 -11.54 -0.49
N VAL A 268 17.77 -11.37 -0.17
CA VAL A 268 18.25 -10.44 0.86
C VAL A 268 19.34 -9.54 0.28
N ALA A 269 19.33 -8.26 0.64
CA ALA A 269 20.33 -7.28 0.23
C ALA A 269 20.85 -6.48 1.42
N THR A 270 22.12 -6.08 1.34
CA THR A 270 22.87 -5.37 2.39
C THR A 270 23.35 -4.02 1.89
N GLU A 271 23.62 -3.10 2.83
CA GLU A 271 23.94 -1.70 2.53
C GLU A 271 25.18 -1.53 1.65
N ASN A 272 26.15 -2.44 1.69
CA ASN A 272 27.33 -2.37 0.83
C ASN A 272 27.14 -3.07 -0.54
N GLY A 273 25.89 -3.29 -0.96
CA GLY A 273 25.56 -3.81 -2.28
C GLY A 273 25.76 -5.31 -2.46
N PHE A 274 25.82 -6.07 -1.35
CA PHE A 274 25.87 -7.54 -1.38
C PHE A 274 24.50 -8.14 -1.09
N GLY A 275 24.25 -9.33 -1.63
CA GLY A 275 22.99 -10.03 -1.44
C GLY A 275 23.00 -11.40 -2.09
N LYS A 276 21.88 -12.10 -1.96
CA LYS A 276 21.72 -13.47 -2.45
C LYS A 276 20.25 -13.89 -2.39
N ARG A 277 19.95 -14.98 -3.08
CA ARG A 277 18.71 -15.74 -2.89
C ARG A 277 18.97 -16.97 -2.04
N SER A 278 18.00 -17.34 -1.21
CA SER A 278 18.01 -18.58 -0.44
C SER A 278 16.63 -19.20 -0.53
N VAL A 279 16.54 -20.50 -0.77
CA VAL A 279 15.25 -21.20 -0.85
C VAL A 279 14.49 -21.07 0.46
N LEU A 280 13.16 -20.96 0.41
CA LEU A 280 12.34 -20.80 1.61
C LEU A 280 12.54 -21.95 2.61
N SER A 281 12.78 -23.18 2.11
CA SER A 281 13.01 -24.38 2.93
C SER A 281 14.28 -24.30 3.79
N ASP A 282 15.26 -23.45 3.45
CA ASP A 282 16.45 -23.21 4.28
C ASP A 282 16.11 -22.48 5.60
N PHE A 283 14.94 -21.83 5.65
CA PHE A 283 14.46 -21.11 6.81
C PHE A 283 13.48 -21.98 7.60
N PRO A 284 13.94 -22.60 8.71
CA PRO A 284 13.09 -23.50 9.48
C PRO A 284 11.98 -22.72 10.18
N LEU A 285 10.81 -23.36 10.29
CA LEU A 285 9.75 -22.90 11.17
C LEU A 285 10.23 -22.93 12.63
N LYS A 286 10.02 -21.81 13.33
CA LYS A 286 10.36 -21.60 14.73
C LYS A 286 9.18 -20.97 15.47
N ASN A 287 9.33 -20.83 16.79
CA ASN A 287 8.40 -20.05 17.59
C ASN A 287 8.67 -18.55 17.39
N ARG A 288 7.59 -17.75 17.35
CA ARG A 288 7.71 -16.29 17.34
C ARG A 288 8.43 -15.79 18.59
N GLY A 289 9.03 -14.60 18.49
CA GLY A 289 9.71 -13.94 19.59
C GLY A 289 11.05 -14.57 19.98
N GLY A 290 11.56 -15.52 19.19
CA GLY A 290 12.96 -15.94 19.25
C GLY A 290 13.87 -14.96 18.50
N GLN A 291 15.19 -15.15 18.60
CA GLN A 291 16.19 -14.36 17.86
C GLN A 291 16.29 -14.71 16.36
N GLY A 292 15.63 -15.79 15.94
CA GLY A 292 15.69 -16.28 14.57
C GLY A 292 17.03 -16.95 14.21
N VAL A 293 17.19 -17.24 12.92
CA VAL A 293 18.38 -17.83 12.31
C VAL A 293 19.12 -16.80 11.47
N ILE A 294 20.38 -17.08 11.12
CA ILE A 294 21.13 -16.22 10.19
C ILE A 294 20.53 -16.35 8.79
N ALA A 295 20.11 -15.23 8.23
CA ALA A 295 19.64 -15.06 6.86
C ALA A 295 20.75 -14.60 5.90
N ILE A 296 21.69 -13.79 6.42
CA ILE A 296 22.93 -13.39 5.75
C ILE A 296 23.96 -12.99 6.82
N LYS A 297 25.25 -13.16 6.52
CA LYS A 297 26.32 -12.64 7.38
C LYS A 297 26.46 -11.13 7.13
N VAL A 298 26.20 -10.32 8.16
CA VAL A 298 26.29 -8.85 8.14
C VAL A 298 27.62 -8.36 8.73
N GLY A 299 27.89 -7.05 8.57
CA GLY A 299 29.08 -6.38 9.06
C GLY A 299 30.28 -6.47 8.11
N GLY A 300 31.35 -5.74 8.45
CA GLY A 300 32.57 -5.68 7.65
C GLY A 300 32.29 -5.37 6.18
N ARG A 301 32.57 -6.34 5.30
CA ARG A 301 32.34 -6.22 3.86
C ARG A 301 30.88 -5.91 3.51
N ASN A 302 29.92 -6.52 4.19
CA ASN A 302 28.51 -6.47 3.79
C ASN A 302 27.75 -5.27 4.38
N GLY A 303 28.15 -4.83 5.57
CA GLY A 303 27.34 -3.89 6.34
C GLY A 303 26.02 -4.52 6.82
N ALA A 304 25.06 -3.68 7.21
CA ALA A 304 23.73 -4.07 7.68
C ALA A 304 22.85 -4.64 6.55
N LEU A 305 21.87 -5.48 6.92
CA LEU A 305 20.80 -5.90 6.02
C LEU A 305 19.82 -4.73 5.82
N ILE A 306 19.47 -4.41 4.57
CA ILE A 306 18.59 -3.27 4.23
C ILE A 306 17.23 -3.70 3.66
N GLY A 307 17.11 -4.94 3.18
CA GLY A 307 15.86 -5.41 2.61
C GLY A 307 15.81 -6.92 2.44
N ALA A 308 14.60 -7.43 2.41
CA ALA A 308 14.30 -8.81 2.06
C ALA A 308 13.01 -8.85 1.25
N GLU A 309 12.99 -9.65 0.19
CA GLU A 309 11.85 -9.79 -0.72
C GLU A 309 11.59 -11.27 -1.02
N LYS A 310 10.31 -11.62 -1.23
CA LYS A 310 9.92 -12.92 -1.80
C LYS A 310 10.11 -12.82 -3.32
N VAL A 311 10.85 -13.74 -3.91
CA VAL A 311 11.14 -13.71 -5.35
C VAL A 311 11.08 -15.10 -5.98
N VAL A 312 10.64 -15.16 -7.23
CA VAL A 312 10.79 -16.26 -8.18
C VAL A 312 11.81 -15.89 -9.26
N ASP A 313 12.19 -16.84 -10.13
CA ASP A 313 13.22 -16.60 -11.15
C ASP A 313 12.81 -15.56 -12.20
N THR A 314 11.51 -15.42 -12.47
CA THR A 314 10.95 -14.48 -13.45
C THR A 314 10.86 -13.04 -12.96
N ASP A 315 11.04 -12.80 -11.66
CA ASP A 315 10.93 -11.46 -11.08
C ASP A 315 12.12 -10.57 -11.47
N ASP A 316 11.82 -9.28 -11.58
CA ASP A 316 12.82 -8.22 -11.68
C ASP A 316 12.89 -7.43 -10.37
N LEU A 317 14.08 -6.92 -10.08
CA LEU A 317 14.38 -6.21 -8.84
C LEU A 317 14.91 -4.83 -9.15
N MET A 318 14.55 -3.86 -8.31
CA MET A 318 15.13 -2.53 -8.32
C MET A 318 16.00 -2.34 -7.08
N LEU A 319 17.26 -2.00 -7.33
CA LEU A 319 18.24 -1.60 -6.32
C LEU A 319 18.42 -0.09 -6.38
N ILE A 320 18.25 0.59 -5.24
CA ILE A 320 18.43 2.04 -5.14
C ILE A 320 19.53 2.36 -4.15
N THR A 321 20.45 3.21 -4.60
CA THR A 321 21.57 3.71 -3.82
C THR A 321 21.23 5.06 -3.16
N GLY A 322 21.95 5.43 -2.10
CA GLY A 322 21.82 6.74 -1.44
C GLY A 322 22.17 7.90 -2.38
N GLY A 323 23.02 7.65 -3.40
CA GLY A 323 23.32 8.57 -4.49
C GLY A 323 22.17 8.77 -5.49
N GLY A 324 21.09 7.98 -5.39
CA GLY A 324 19.93 8.06 -6.28
C GLY A 324 20.11 7.33 -7.61
N ARG A 325 21.11 6.45 -7.72
CA ARG A 325 21.27 5.55 -8.87
C ARG A 325 20.35 4.34 -8.71
N LEU A 326 19.60 4.05 -9.77
CA LEU A 326 18.69 2.91 -9.85
C LEU A 326 19.24 1.84 -10.79
N VAL A 327 19.24 0.59 -10.33
CA VAL A 327 19.69 -0.58 -11.11
C VAL A 327 18.62 -1.64 -11.11
N ARG A 328 18.16 -2.03 -12.32
CA ARG A 328 17.27 -3.19 -12.52
C ARG A 328 18.10 -4.47 -12.70
N THR A 329 17.76 -5.52 -11.97
CA THR A 329 18.43 -6.82 -12.02
C THR A 329 17.40 -7.93 -12.01
N ARG A 330 17.55 -8.91 -12.90
CA ARG A 330 16.70 -10.12 -12.91
C ARG A 330 17.01 -10.99 -11.71
N ALA A 331 15.98 -11.50 -11.04
CA ALA A 331 16.16 -12.40 -9.92
C ALA A 331 16.97 -13.65 -10.33
N ALA A 332 16.70 -14.22 -11.51
CA ALA A 332 17.46 -15.36 -12.07
C ALA A 332 18.99 -15.13 -12.16
N GLU A 333 19.46 -13.88 -12.30
CA GLU A 333 20.90 -13.57 -12.37
C GLU A 333 21.57 -13.62 -10.99
N ILE A 334 20.79 -13.62 -9.91
CA ILE A 334 21.29 -13.64 -8.54
C ILE A 334 21.39 -15.09 -8.06
N PRO A 335 22.58 -15.55 -7.63
CA PRO A 335 22.79 -16.91 -7.17
C PRO A 335 21.90 -17.30 -5.98
N THR A 336 21.32 -18.48 -6.09
CA THR A 336 20.65 -19.16 -4.98
C THR A 336 21.69 -19.94 -4.19
N VAL A 337 21.92 -19.53 -2.94
CA VAL A 337 22.89 -20.16 -2.03
C VAL A 337 22.31 -20.26 -0.63
N GLY A 338 22.93 -21.07 0.23
CA GLY A 338 22.47 -21.27 1.60
C GLY A 338 22.32 -19.99 2.42
N ARG A 339 21.43 -20.01 3.42
CA ARG A 339 21.15 -18.86 4.28
C ARG A 339 22.39 -18.29 5.01
N ASN A 340 23.28 -19.14 5.52
CA ASN A 340 24.42 -18.71 6.35
C ASN A 340 25.69 -18.41 5.54
N THR A 341 25.57 -17.49 4.58
CA THR A 341 26.65 -17.07 3.66
C THR A 341 26.76 -15.55 3.62
N GLN A 342 27.81 -15.02 2.99
CA GLN A 342 27.99 -13.57 2.77
C GLN A 342 27.27 -13.08 1.49
N GLY A 343 26.80 -13.98 0.63
CA GLY A 343 26.24 -13.61 -0.66
C GLY A 343 27.27 -13.06 -1.65
N VAL A 344 26.76 -12.60 -2.78
CA VAL A 344 27.53 -12.05 -3.90
C VAL A 344 27.28 -10.56 -4.04
N ARG A 345 28.09 -9.89 -4.84
CA ARG A 345 27.88 -8.47 -5.14
C ARG A 345 26.70 -8.34 -6.11
N LEU A 346 25.66 -7.62 -5.70
CA LEU A 346 24.52 -7.29 -6.55
C LEU A 346 24.79 -6.02 -7.36
N ILE A 347 25.42 -5.04 -6.72
CA ILE A 347 25.73 -3.74 -7.28
C ILE A 347 27.12 -3.31 -6.85
N ARG A 348 27.87 -2.69 -7.76
CA ARG A 348 29.10 -1.99 -7.40
C ARG A 348 28.71 -0.58 -6.98
N LEU A 349 29.05 -0.22 -5.75
CA LEU A 349 28.84 1.11 -5.18
C LEU A 349 30.11 1.93 -5.34
N GLU A 350 29.94 3.24 -5.46
CA GLU A 350 31.05 4.19 -5.37
C GLU A 350 31.52 4.35 -3.92
N GLU A 351 32.62 5.07 -3.72
CA GLU A 351 33.15 5.34 -2.38
C GLU A 351 32.12 6.16 -1.57
N GLU A 352 31.85 5.76 -0.32
CA GLU A 352 30.84 6.36 0.57
C GLU A 352 29.36 6.20 0.12
N GLU A 353 29.09 5.58 -1.03
CA GLU A 353 27.73 5.26 -1.49
C GLU A 353 27.22 3.96 -0.83
N THR A 354 25.99 3.98 -0.33
CA THR A 354 25.31 2.79 0.23
C THR A 354 24.07 2.44 -0.57
N LEU A 355 23.66 1.17 -0.53
CA LEU A 355 22.36 0.70 -0.99
C LEU A 355 21.31 1.02 0.09
N VAL A 356 20.25 1.73 -0.28
CA VAL A 356 19.21 2.19 0.65
C VAL A 356 17.89 1.45 0.50
N SER A 357 17.62 0.85 -0.66
CA SER A 357 16.36 0.16 -0.91
C SER A 357 16.52 -1.00 -1.89
N LEU A 358 15.70 -2.02 -1.66
CA LEU A 358 15.46 -3.18 -2.50
C LEU A 358 13.94 -3.30 -2.67
N SER A 359 13.47 -3.52 -3.89
CA SER A 359 12.05 -3.84 -4.13
C SER A 359 11.91 -4.74 -5.35
N THR A 360 10.93 -5.65 -5.32
CA THR A 360 10.47 -6.33 -6.54
C THR A 360 9.72 -5.36 -7.43
N VAL A 361 9.82 -5.56 -8.73
CA VAL A 361 8.99 -4.85 -9.69
C VAL A 361 7.73 -5.68 -9.89
N ASP A 362 6.62 -5.24 -9.29
CA ASP A 362 5.31 -5.80 -9.55
C ASP A 362 4.89 -5.40 -10.98
N GLU A 363 5.31 -6.17 -11.99
CA GLU A 363 4.76 -6.05 -13.34
C GLU A 363 3.58 -7.03 -13.45
N PRO A 364 2.34 -6.57 -13.67
CA PRO A 364 1.20 -7.49 -13.78
C PRO A 364 1.43 -8.49 -14.92
N ALA A 365 1.15 -9.76 -14.65
CA ALA A 365 1.30 -10.85 -15.62
C ALA A 365 0.53 -10.55 -16.91
N ASN A 366 1.10 -10.97 -18.02
CA ASN A 366 0.49 -10.86 -19.34
C ASN A 366 -0.62 -11.92 -19.40
N ASP A 367 -1.89 -11.52 -19.40
CA ASP A 367 -2.95 -12.39 -19.92
C ASP A 367 -2.77 -12.42 -21.43
N GLU A 368 -1.91 -13.32 -21.91
CA GLU A 368 -1.97 -13.76 -23.29
C GLU A 368 -3.30 -14.50 -23.46
N GLU A 369 -4.34 -13.77 -23.86
CA GLU A 369 -5.47 -14.40 -24.53
C GLU A 369 -4.88 -15.20 -25.70
N SER A 370 -4.91 -16.53 -25.53
CA SER A 370 -4.71 -17.49 -26.59
C SER A 370 -5.79 -17.25 -27.64
N VAL A 371 -5.53 -16.35 -28.58
CA VAL A 371 -6.32 -16.24 -29.80
C VAL A 371 -6.07 -17.52 -30.58
N SER A 372 -6.95 -18.51 -30.38
CA SER A 372 -7.03 -19.66 -31.28
C SER A 372 -7.24 -19.12 -32.69
N PRO A 373 -6.42 -19.48 -33.69
CA PRO A 373 -6.67 -19.05 -35.05
C PRO A 373 -7.99 -19.68 -35.50
N ALA A 374 -8.99 -18.83 -35.77
CA ALA A 374 -10.26 -19.26 -36.33
C ALA A 374 -10.00 -20.05 -37.62
N GLU A 375 -10.45 -21.30 -37.65
CA GLU A 375 -10.54 -22.10 -38.86
C GLU A 375 -11.36 -21.34 -39.90
N THR A 376 -10.70 -20.93 -40.98
CA THR A 376 -11.39 -20.56 -42.21
C THR A 376 -12.09 -21.81 -42.76
N ALA A 377 -13.42 -21.84 -42.66
CA ALA A 377 -14.24 -22.84 -43.34
C ALA A 377 -14.07 -22.71 -44.86
N PRO A 378 -13.97 -23.82 -45.62
CA PRO A 378 -13.91 -23.78 -47.07
C PRO A 378 -15.30 -23.42 -47.64
N VAL A 379 -15.32 -22.41 -48.50
CA VAL A 379 -16.49 -22.11 -49.35
C VAL A 379 -16.56 -23.17 -50.45
N SER A 380 -17.76 -23.75 -50.61
CA SER A 380 -18.09 -24.76 -51.63
C SER A 380 -18.09 -24.21 -53.05
#